data_AF-A0A2B4QZR2-F1
#
_entry.id   AF-A0A2B4QZR2-F1
#
_cell.length_a   1.000
_cell.length_b   1.000
_cell.length_c   1.000
_cell.angle_alpha   90.00
_cell.angle_beta   90.00
_cell.angle_gamma   90.00
#
_symmetry.space_group_name_H-M   'P 1'
#
loop_
_entity.id
_entity.type
_entity.pdbx_description
1 polymer ?
#
loop_
_entity_poly.entity_id
_entity_poly.type
_entity_poly.pdbx_seq_one_letter_code
_entity_poly.pdbx_strand_id
1 'polypeptide(L)'
;MRISISFNASAMIKKRFEHRTTPSDLHVARSGLKKPTQTLAGTMELDQEYDNAYDDINSEESRALKTNLNRVLIPFFRAKFPDLIGIKYKRFFNGSVGVDYELIFPTTSNVTANNIVQALKDGNGTEELGFLNLTGDITVTKQVVQTTVIPTGTTELSACNPNPCANYGTCIVDGETFKCTCTRAFEGKTCLS
;
A
#
# COMPACT_ATOMS: atom_id res chain seq x y z
N MET A 1 30.53 -43.09 -35.74
CA MET A 1 29.78 -44.19 -35.10
C MET A 1 28.80 -43.56 -34.12
N ARG A 2 27.52 -43.42 -34.50
CA ARG A 2 26.46 -42.89 -33.61
C ARG A 2 25.70 -44.09 -33.06
N ILE A 3 25.70 -44.27 -31.75
CA ILE A 3 24.90 -45.29 -31.08
C ILE A 3 23.83 -44.54 -30.29
N SER A 4 22.59 -44.62 -30.79
CA SER A 4 21.39 -44.24 -30.06
C SER A 4 21.03 -45.35 -29.09
N ILE A 5 20.76 -45.01 -27.83
CA ILE A 5 20.19 -45.96 -26.86
C ILE A 5 18.87 -45.35 -26.36
N SER A 6 17.77 -45.92 -26.83
CA SER A 6 16.43 -45.72 -26.26
C SER A 6 16.34 -46.43 -24.92
N PHE A 7 15.82 -45.75 -23.89
CA PHE A 7 15.43 -46.40 -22.64
C PHE A 7 13.90 -46.47 -22.54
N ASN A 8 13.42 -47.72 -22.50
CA ASN A 8 12.02 -48.08 -22.34
C ASN A 8 11.67 -48.08 -20.84
N ALA A 9 10.57 -47.43 -20.48
CA ALA A 9 10.12 -47.31 -19.10
C ALA A 9 9.12 -48.41 -18.76
N SER A 10 9.46 -49.29 -17.81
CA SER A 10 8.48 -49.84 -16.86
C SER A 10 9.10 -50.76 -15.81
N ALA A 11 8.71 -50.48 -14.57
CA ALA A 11 8.65 -51.34 -13.39
C ALA A 11 9.97 -51.80 -12.74
N MET A 12 10.18 -51.40 -11.48
CA MET A 12 10.18 -52.31 -10.33
C MET A 12 9.94 -51.52 -9.04
N ILE A 13 9.20 -52.16 -8.15
CA ILE A 13 8.42 -51.62 -7.05
C ILE A 13 9.20 -51.81 -5.73
N LYS A 14 9.31 -50.73 -4.95
CA LYS A 14 9.17 -50.66 -3.47
C LYS A 14 10.15 -51.46 -2.60
N LYS A 15 11.02 -50.74 -1.89
CA LYS A 15 11.27 -51.03 -0.47
C LYS A 15 11.28 -49.75 0.35
N ARG A 16 10.52 -49.83 1.44
CA ARG A 16 10.10 -48.79 2.36
C ARG A 16 11.07 -48.83 3.55
N PHE A 17 11.66 -47.68 3.90
CA PHE A 17 12.16 -47.41 5.23
C PHE A 17 11.78 -45.99 5.62
N GLU A 18 11.39 -45.84 6.86
CA GLU A 18 10.51 -44.80 7.38
C GLU A 18 11.18 -43.45 7.54
N HIS A 19 10.51 -42.38 7.09
CA HIS A 19 10.32 -41.18 7.89
C HIS A 19 8.93 -40.64 7.61
N ARG A 20 7.98 -40.96 8.50
CA ARG A 20 6.71 -40.23 8.60
C ARG A 20 7.06 -38.83 9.10
N THR A 21 7.06 -37.83 8.22
CA THR A 21 6.78 -36.46 8.62
C THR A 21 5.26 -36.32 8.74
N THR A 22 4.82 -35.96 9.92
CA THR A 22 3.43 -35.66 10.29
C THR A 22 2.90 -34.45 9.51
N PRO A 23 1.59 -34.39 9.18
CA PRO A 23 0.98 -33.25 8.51
C PRO A 23 0.53 -32.20 9.54
N SER A 24 1.46 -31.68 10.33
CA SER A 24 1.25 -30.59 11.27
C SER A 24 2.60 -29.94 11.52
N ASP A 25 2.93 -28.88 10.77
CA ASP A 25 3.57 -27.66 11.29
C ASP A 25 4.09 -26.74 10.18
N LEU A 26 3.60 -25.50 10.25
CA LEU A 26 4.29 -24.28 9.83
C LEU A 26 4.29 -23.86 8.34
N HIS A 27 3.10 -23.65 7.77
CA HIS A 27 2.91 -22.47 6.90
C HIS A 27 2.41 -21.31 7.77
N VAL A 28 3.29 -20.75 8.61
CA VAL A 28 3.07 -19.41 9.14
C VAL A 28 3.27 -18.47 7.97
N ALA A 29 2.16 -18.01 7.38
CA ALA A 29 2.16 -16.76 6.65
C ALA A 29 2.71 -15.69 7.62
N ARG A 30 3.97 -15.30 7.45
CA ARG A 30 4.46 -14.05 8.02
C ARG A 30 3.64 -12.94 7.36
N SER A 31 2.49 -12.60 7.95
CA SER A 31 1.94 -11.26 7.80
C SER A 31 3.05 -10.33 8.26
N GLY A 32 3.79 -9.76 7.32
CA GLY A 32 4.82 -8.79 7.60
C GLY A 32 4.16 -7.66 8.39
N LEU A 33 4.61 -7.46 9.63
CA LEU A 33 4.18 -6.34 10.45
C LEU A 33 4.47 -5.07 9.65
N LYS A 34 3.42 -4.46 9.07
CA LYS A 34 3.55 -3.21 8.32
C LYS A 34 4.01 -2.17 9.34
N LYS A 35 5.28 -1.74 9.24
CA LYS A 35 5.87 -0.78 10.17
C LYS A 35 5.00 0.49 10.23
N PRO A 36 4.90 1.16 11.40
CA PRO A 36 4.11 2.37 11.51
C PRO A 36 4.76 3.49 10.68
N THR A 37 3.98 4.05 9.76
CA THR A 37 4.41 5.10 8.82
C THR A 37 3.56 6.36 9.01
N GLN A 38 4.17 7.53 8.78
CA GLN A 38 3.47 8.80 8.66
C GLN A 38 3.46 9.26 7.19
N THR A 39 2.43 10.04 6.82
CA THR A 39 2.27 10.56 5.46
C THR A 39 2.25 12.08 5.45
N LEU A 40 2.92 12.71 4.49
CA LEU A 40 2.75 14.13 4.20
C LEU A 40 2.13 14.27 2.83
N ALA A 41 0.94 14.86 2.77
CA ALA A 41 0.29 15.14 1.50
C ALA A 41 0.76 16.49 1.00
N GLY A 42 1.06 16.59 -0.28
CA GLY A 42 1.40 17.86 -0.89
C GLY A 42 0.77 18.02 -2.25
N THR A 43 0.78 19.27 -2.70
CA THR A 43 0.36 19.68 -4.03
C THR A 43 1.48 20.51 -4.63
N MET A 44 1.83 20.20 -5.88
CA MET A 44 2.80 20.96 -6.67
C MET A 44 2.27 21.18 -8.08
N GLU A 45 2.72 22.23 -8.74
CA GLU A 45 2.41 22.52 -10.15
C GLU A 45 3.69 22.40 -10.98
N LEU A 46 3.60 21.71 -12.11
CA LEU A 46 4.71 21.49 -13.03
C LEU A 46 4.55 22.41 -14.25
N ASP A 47 5.67 22.95 -14.75
CA ASP A 47 5.74 23.75 -15.98
C ASP A 47 5.62 22.87 -17.24
N GLN A 48 4.44 22.30 -17.44
CA GLN A 48 4.13 21.43 -18.57
C GLN A 48 2.64 21.54 -18.93
N GLU A 49 2.30 21.21 -20.18
CA GLU A 49 0.93 21.23 -20.66
C GLU A 49 0.11 20.04 -20.12
N TYR A 50 -1.15 20.28 -19.79
CA TYR A 50 -2.06 19.24 -19.31
C TYR A 50 -2.52 18.34 -20.45
N ASP A 51 -2.36 17.03 -20.29
CA ASP A 51 -2.96 16.03 -21.16
C ASP A 51 -4.25 15.48 -20.52
N ASN A 52 -5.33 15.33 -21.31
CA ASN A 52 -6.60 14.80 -20.78
C ASN A 52 -6.51 13.33 -20.36
N ALA A 53 -5.52 12.58 -20.85
CA ALA A 53 -5.24 11.23 -20.38
C ALA A 53 -4.82 11.21 -18.90
N TYR A 54 -4.43 12.35 -18.32
CA TYR A 54 -4.12 12.47 -16.90
C TYR A 54 -5.34 12.41 -15.98
N ASP A 55 -6.56 12.52 -16.52
CA ASP A 55 -7.80 12.31 -15.77
C ASP A 55 -7.89 10.88 -15.20
N ASP A 56 -7.35 9.88 -15.91
CA ASP A 56 -7.12 8.54 -15.37
C ASP A 56 -5.68 8.41 -14.88
N ILE A 57 -5.52 8.36 -13.56
CA ILE A 57 -4.23 8.20 -12.90
C ILE A 57 -3.52 6.88 -13.27
N ASN A 58 -4.21 5.92 -13.90
CA ASN A 58 -3.66 4.63 -14.34
C ASN A 58 -3.40 4.53 -15.85
N SER A 59 -3.71 5.57 -16.62
CA SER A 59 -3.43 5.64 -18.06
C SER A 59 -1.93 5.49 -18.37
N GLU A 60 -1.60 5.20 -19.62
CA GLU A 60 -0.22 5.06 -20.07
C GLU A 60 0.56 6.36 -19.85
N GLU A 61 -0.06 7.48 -20.18
CA GLU A 61 0.47 8.83 -20.06
C GLU A 61 0.69 9.21 -18.59
N SER A 62 -0.28 8.93 -17.71
CA SER A 62 -0.14 9.10 -16.27
C SER A 62 1.01 8.27 -15.71
N ARG A 63 1.20 7.03 -16.17
CA ARG A 63 2.29 6.14 -15.72
C ARG A 63 3.65 6.65 -16.19
N ALA A 64 3.75 7.15 -17.42
CA ALA A 64 4.94 7.78 -17.95
C ALA A 64 5.30 9.03 -17.12
N LEU A 65 4.33 9.90 -16.83
CA LEU A 65 4.53 11.08 -15.99
C LEU A 65 5.00 10.70 -14.57
N LYS A 66 4.35 9.73 -13.90
CA LYS A 66 4.81 9.23 -12.59
C LYS A 66 6.25 8.71 -12.63
N THR A 67 6.64 8.05 -13.73
CA THR A 67 8.00 7.53 -13.90
C THR A 67 9.01 8.67 -14.01
N ASN A 68 8.69 9.70 -14.79
CA ASN A 68 9.52 10.90 -14.93
C ASN A 68 9.65 11.64 -13.59
N LEU A 69 8.55 11.81 -12.85
CA LEU A 69 8.55 12.41 -11.52
C LEU A 69 9.40 11.60 -10.53
N ASN A 70 9.23 10.27 -10.50
CA ASN A 70 10.01 9.41 -9.62
C ASN A 70 11.52 9.47 -9.90
N ARG A 71 11.92 9.63 -11.16
CA ARG A 71 13.33 9.75 -11.56
C ARG A 71 14.02 10.95 -10.91
N VAL A 72 13.27 11.99 -10.57
CA VAL A 72 13.78 13.24 -10.01
C VAL A 72 13.46 13.36 -8.51
N LEU A 73 12.20 13.18 -8.13
CA LEU A 73 11.74 13.41 -6.76
C LEU A 73 12.30 12.40 -5.77
N ILE A 74 12.42 11.12 -6.13
CA ILE A 74 12.97 10.10 -5.21
C ILE A 74 14.42 10.39 -4.82
N PRO A 75 15.37 10.59 -5.77
CA PRO A 75 16.75 10.90 -5.40
C PRO A 75 16.85 12.25 -4.66
N PHE A 76 16.11 13.26 -5.11
CA PHE A 76 16.05 14.57 -4.45
C PHE A 76 15.64 14.45 -2.98
N PHE A 77 14.48 13.82 -2.71
CA PHE A 77 13.99 13.68 -1.35
C PHE A 77 14.87 12.74 -0.52
N ARG A 78 15.46 11.69 -1.08
CA ARG A 78 16.37 10.81 -0.32
C ARG A 78 17.70 11.49 0.03
N ALA A 79 18.16 12.43 -0.78
CA ALA A 79 19.34 13.22 -0.46
C ALA A 79 19.11 14.12 0.78
N LYS A 80 17.90 14.69 0.93
CA LYS A 80 17.55 15.57 2.07
C LYS A 80 16.90 14.80 3.24
N PHE A 81 16.20 13.71 2.97
CA PHE A 81 15.42 12.88 3.89
C PHE A 81 15.66 11.38 3.60
N PRO A 82 16.76 10.81 4.13
CA PRO A 82 17.23 9.47 3.76
C PRO A 82 16.30 8.32 4.16
N ASP A 83 15.35 8.58 5.04
CA ASP A 83 14.36 7.63 5.54
C ASP A 83 13.05 7.60 4.73
N LEU A 84 12.99 8.32 3.60
CA LEU A 84 11.85 8.25 2.68
C LEU A 84 11.58 6.81 2.21
N ILE A 85 10.38 6.32 2.51
CA ILE A 85 9.91 5.00 2.09
C ILE A 85 9.43 5.05 0.64
N GLY A 86 8.66 6.08 0.27
CA GLY A 86 8.18 6.23 -1.09
C GLY A 86 7.28 7.45 -1.31
N ILE A 87 6.86 7.61 -2.55
CA ILE A 87 5.97 8.67 -3.02
C ILE A 87 4.76 8.01 -3.69
N LYS A 88 3.56 8.48 -3.38
CA LYS A 88 2.32 8.02 -4.01
C LYS A 88 1.60 9.21 -4.63
N TYR A 89 1.34 9.12 -5.94
CA TYR A 89 0.59 10.12 -6.68
C TYR A 89 -0.91 9.81 -6.60
N LYS A 90 -1.70 10.77 -6.12
CA LYS A 90 -3.15 10.63 -5.95
C LYS A 90 -3.92 10.97 -7.22
N ARG A 91 -3.59 12.09 -7.85
CA ARG A 91 -4.21 12.57 -9.09
C ARG A 91 -3.34 13.63 -9.76
N PHE A 92 -3.65 13.88 -11.02
CA PHE A 92 -3.16 15.00 -11.80
C PHE A 92 -4.35 15.90 -12.17
N PHE A 93 -4.18 17.22 -12.14
CA PHE A 93 -5.28 18.16 -12.41
C PHE A 93 -4.81 19.37 -13.22
N ASN A 94 -5.77 20.09 -13.82
CA ASN A 94 -5.49 21.17 -14.76
C ASN A 94 -5.00 22.47 -14.08
N GLY A 95 -4.17 23.21 -14.81
CA GLY A 95 -3.40 24.37 -14.33
C GLY A 95 -1.92 24.09 -14.52
N SER A 96 -1.45 24.11 -15.78
CA SER A 96 -0.21 23.44 -16.21
C SER A 96 -0.32 21.92 -16.00
N VAL A 97 0.42 21.31 -15.06
CA VAL A 97 0.05 20.00 -14.49
C VAL A 97 0.17 20.05 -12.98
N GLY A 98 -0.97 20.11 -12.30
CA GLY A 98 -1.07 19.98 -10.85
C GLY A 98 -0.94 18.53 -10.41
N VAL A 99 -0.17 18.27 -9.36
CA VAL A 99 0.10 16.93 -8.82
C VAL A 99 -0.24 16.89 -7.34
N ASP A 100 -1.22 16.06 -6.97
CA ASP A 100 -1.44 15.69 -5.57
C ASP A 100 -0.63 14.43 -5.23
N TYR A 101 0.23 14.51 -4.22
CA TYR A 101 1.12 13.43 -3.82
C TYR A 101 1.14 13.19 -2.32
N GLU A 102 1.60 12.00 -1.93
CA GLU A 102 1.80 11.55 -0.56
C GLU A 102 3.24 11.06 -0.41
N LEU A 103 4.01 11.70 0.47
CA LEU A 103 5.33 11.22 0.89
C LEU A 103 5.16 10.33 2.12
N ILE A 104 5.76 9.15 2.09
CA ILE A 104 5.64 8.14 3.15
C ILE A 104 6.97 8.05 3.89
N PHE A 105 6.93 8.22 5.21
CA PHE A 105 8.09 8.16 6.10
C PHE A 105 7.81 7.25 7.29
N PRO A 106 8.84 6.70 7.96
CA PRO A 106 8.70 6.12 9.30
C PRO A 106 8.09 7.13 10.29
N THR A 107 7.34 6.64 11.28
CA THR A 107 6.84 7.50 12.38
C THR A 107 7.96 8.06 13.27
N THR A 108 9.16 7.49 13.21
CA THR A 108 10.36 8.00 13.90
C THR A 108 11.03 9.16 13.18
N SER A 109 10.61 9.48 11.95
CA SER A 109 11.19 10.53 11.12
C SER A 109 10.81 11.91 11.62
N ASN A 110 11.81 12.77 11.86
CA ASN A 110 11.58 14.15 12.30
C ASN A 110 11.25 15.11 11.13
N VAL A 111 10.49 14.62 10.15
CA VAL A 111 10.12 15.38 8.95
C VAL A 111 8.85 16.19 9.21
N THR A 112 8.84 17.44 8.75
CA THR A 112 7.72 18.38 8.89
C THR A 112 7.29 18.91 7.53
N ALA A 113 6.06 19.40 7.43
CA ALA A 113 5.57 20.04 6.21
C ALA A 113 6.47 21.20 5.77
N ASN A 114 6.90 22.04 6.73
CA ASN A 114 7.76 23.18 6.46
C ASN A 114 9.10 22.75 5.86
N ASN A 115 9.75 21.73 6.42
CA ASN A 115 11.04 21.26 5.92
C ASN A 115 10.92 20.71 4.49
N ILE A 116 9.82 20.03 4.15
CA ILE A 116 9.56 19.56 2.78
C ILE A 116 9.35 20.74 1.83
N VAL A 117 8.54 21.74 2.23
CA VAL A 117 8.29 22.95 1.42
C VAL A 117 9.59 23.71 1.17
N GLN A 118 10.42 23.91 2.20
CA GLN A 118 11.70 24.59 2.05
C GLN A 118 12.63 23.83 1.11
N ALA A 119 12.77 22.51 1.29
CA ALA A 119 13.59 21.71 0.40
C ALA A 119 13.16 21.87 -1.06
N LEU A 120 11.87 21.72 -1.37
CA LEU A 120 11.37 21.87 -2.75
C LEU A 120 11.60 23.28 -3.31
N LYS A 121 11.46 24.33 -2.49
CA LYS A 121 11.75 25.71 -2.90
C LYS A 121 13.24 25.92 -3.19
N ASP A 122 14.12 25.42 -2.33
CA ASP A 122 15.57 25.54 -2.48
C ASP A 122 16.10 24.74 -3.66
N GLY A 123 15.46 23.60 -3.97
CA GLY A 123 15.81 22.75 -5.11
C GLY A 123 15.27 23.24 -6.46
N ASN A 124 14.24 24.09 -6.46
CA ASN A 124 13.58 24.54 -7.70
C ASN A 124 14.51 25.43 -8.53
N GLY A 125 14.66 25.10 -9.82
CA GLY A 125 15.61 25.77 -10.72
C GLY A 125 17.08 25.38 -10.53
N THR A 126 17.36 24.33 -9.74
CA THR A 126 18.70 23.78 -9.57
C THR A 126 18.85 22.43 -10.28
N GLU A 127 20.09 21.97 -10.46
CA GLU A 127 20.37 20.63 -10.99
C GLU A 127 19.81 19.50 -10.11
N GLU A 128 19.48 19.76 -8.83
CA GLU A 128 18.91 18.77 -7.91
C GLU A 128 17.49 18.32 -8.33
N LEU A 129 16.70 19.22 -8.92
CA LEU A 129 15.40 18.91 -9.54
C LEU A 129 15.49 18.74 -11.06
N GLY A 130 16.69 18.81 -11.63
CA GLY A 130 16.96 18.51 -13.03
C GLY A 130 16.08 19.32 -13.98
N PHE A 131 15.18 18.62 -14.70
CA PHE A 131 14.26 19.23 -15.67
C PHE A 131 12.90 19.61 -15.06
N LEU A 132 12.66 19.31 -13.77
CA LEU A 132 11.41 19.70 -13.11
C LEU A 132 11.50 21.16 -12.68
N ASN A 133 10.70 22.00 -13.34
CA ASN A 133 10.44 23.36 -12.91
C ASN A 133 9.06 23.42 -12.25
N LEU A 134 9.05 23.89 -11.00
CA LEU A 134 7.81 24.09 -10.24
C LEU A 134 7.38 25.55 -10.40
N THR A 135 6.18 25.80 -10.90
CA THR A 135 5.70 27.15 -11.29
C THR A 135 4.60 27.72 -10.40
N GLY A 136 4.07 26.93 -9.45
CA GLY A 136 2.97 27.31 -8.56
C GLY A 136 3.26 27.19 -7.06
N ASP A 137 2.22 27.42 -6.25
CA ASP A 137 2.31 27.32 -4.79
C ASP A 137 2.51 25.86 -4.33
N ILE A 138 3.67 25.60 -3.73
CA ILE A 138 3.97 24.31 -3.10
C ILE A 138 3.29 24.27 -1.73
N THR A 139 2.28 23.42 -1.59
CA THR A 139 1.61 23.21 -0.30
C THR A 139 1.90 21.80 0.21
N VAL A 140 2.22 21.68 1.49
CA VAL A 140 2.39 20.40 2.16
C VAL A 140 1.65 20.44 3.47
N THR A 141 0.83 19.42 3.72
CA THR A 141 0.09 19.24 4.96
C THR A 141 0.44 17.89 5.55
N LYS A 142 0.66 17.87 6.87
CA LYS A 142 0.90 16.60 7.57
C LYS A 142 -0.41 15.83 7.62
N GLN A 143 -0.53 14.75 6.85
CA GLN A 143 -1.62 13.81 6.97
C GLN A 143 -1.18 12.66 7.89
N VAL A 144 -1.41 12.81 9.19
CA VAL A 144 -1.25 11.70 10.13
C VAL A 144 -2.38 10.70 9.89
N VAL A 145 -2.23 9.85 8.87
CA VAL A 145 -3.08 8.68 8.71
C VAL A 145 -2.35 7.49 9.31
N GLN A 146 -2.96 6.97 10.38
CA GLN A 146 -2.59 5.79 11.13
C GLN A 146 -2.24 4.61 10.20
N THR A 147 -1.03 4.05 10.34
CA THR A 147 -1.01 2.61 10.59
C THR A 147 -1.59 2.48 11.99
N THR A 148 -2.76 1.85 12.09
CA THR A 148 -3.28 1.18 13.28
C THR A 148 -2.57 1.61 14.57
N VAL A 149 -3.17 2.53 15.32
CA VAL A 149 -2.98 2.45 16.77
C VAL A 149 -3.40 1.03 17.10
N ILE A 150 -2.45 0.16 17.46
CA ILE A 150 -2.77 -0.85 18.46
C ILE A 150 -2.79 -0.02 19.73
N PRO A 151 -3.96 0.38 20.28
CA PRO A 151 -3.99 0.78 21.67
C PRO A 151 -3.50 -0.45 22.44
N THR A 152 -2.31 -0.39 23.02
CA THR A 152 -1.96 -1.30 24.09
C THR A 152 -2.86 -0.97 25.27
N GLY A 153 -3.97 -1.71 25.38
CA GLY A 153 -4.97 -1.59 26.43
C GLY A 153 -6.20 -2.44 26.11
N THR A 154 -6.14 -3.71 26.53
CA THR A 154 -7.17 -4.78 26.50
C THR A 154 -7.66 -5.28 25.14
N THR A 155 -7.49 -6.58 24.91
CA THR A 155 -8.17 -7.39 23.87
C THR A 155 -9.69 -7.26 24.00
N GLU A 156 -10.30 -6.28 23.36
CA GLU A 156 -11.73 -6.30 23.09
C GLU A 156 -11.95 -7.05 21.78
N LEU A 157 -12.19 -8.36 21.92
CA LEU A 157 -12.82 -9.18 20.91
C LEU A 157 -14.21 -8.59 20.68
N SER A 158 -14.35 -7.58 19.79
CA SER A 158 -15.66 -7.01 19.48
C SER A 158 -16.57 -8.17 19.09
N ALA A 159 -17.79 -8.27 19.63
CA ALA A 159 -18.65 -9.43 19.42
C ALA A 159 -18.99 -9.72 17.94
N CYS A 160 -18.69 -8.79 17.04
CA CYS A 160 -18.81 -8.93 15.59
C CYS A 160 -17.49 -9.28 14.85
N ASN A 161 -16.38 -9.54 15.56
CA ASN A 161 -15.11 -9.96 14.95
C ASN A 161 -14.53 -11.20 15.65
N PRO A 162 -14.46 -12.34 14.94
CA PRO A 162 -14.94 -12.56 13.56
C PRO A 162 -16.47 -12.46 13.46
N ASN A 163 -16.99 -12.09 12.28
CA ASN A 163 -18.44 -11.92 12.08
C ASN A 163 -19.19 -13.23 12.37
N PRO A 164 -20.05 -13.27 13.41
CA PRO A 164 -20.81 -14.46 13.79
C PRO A 164 -22.05 -14.69 12.90
N CYS A 165 -22.44 -13.74 12.05
CA CYS A 165 -23.60 -13.85 11.18
C CYS A 165 -23.26 -14.55 9.87
N ALA A 166 -23.98 -15.63 9.58
CA ALA A 166 -23.88 -16.38 8.34
C ALA A 166 -24.81 -15.82 7.25
N ASN A 167 -24.75 -16.40 6.04
CA ASN A 167 -25.67 -16.12 4.93
C ASN A 167 -25.87 -14.62 4.63
N TYR A 168 -24.76 -13.88 4.62
CA TYR A 168 -24.73 -12.44 4.38
C TYR A 168 -25.52 -11.60 5.42
N GLY A 169 -25.70 -12.13 6.62
CA GLY A 169 -26.28 -11.41 7.75
C GLY A 169 -25.37 -10.26 8.21
N THR A 170 -26.00 -9.16 8.64
CA THR A 170 -25.28 -7.97 9.14
C THR A 170 -25.12 -8.09 10.66
N CYS A 171 -23.88 -8.08 11.14
CA CYS A 171 -23.59 -8.07 12.57
C CYS A 171 -23.62 -6.66 13.14
N ILE A 172 -24.31 -6.50 14.26
CA ILE A 172 -24.41 -5.26 15.02
C ILE A 172 -23.93 -5.56 16.44
N VAL A 173 -22.96 -4.79 16.93
CA VAL A 173 -22.48 -4.91 18.32
C VAL A 173 -23.55 -4.34 19.25
N ASP A 174 -23.94 -5.13 20.26
CA ASP A 174 -24.94 -4.78 21.27
C ASP A 174 -24.31 -4.95 22.66
N GLY A 175 -23.67 -3.89 23.15
CA GLY A 175 -22.85 -3.93 24.37
C GLY A 175 -21.64 -4.85 24.22
N GLU A 176 -21.51 -5.82 25.12
CA GLU A 176 -20.49 -6.89 25.06
C GLU A 176 -20.92 -8.07 24.17
N THR A 177 -22.13 -8.01 23.59
CA THR A 177 -22.72 -9.09 22.77
C THR A 177 -22.93 -8.65 21.33
N PHE A 178 -23.46 -9.55 20.49
CA PHE A 178 -23.77 -9.26 19.09
C PHE A 178 -25.23 -9.58 18.77
N LYS A 179 -25.75 -8.89 17.75
CA LYS A 179 -27.04 -9.17 17.13
C LYS A 179 -26.88 -9.27 15.62
N CYS A 180 -27.41 -10.33 15.02
CA CYS A 180 -27.45 -10.48 13.58
C CYS A 180 -28.77 -9.97 13.00
N THR A 181 -28.68 -9.18 11.95
CA THR A 181 -29.80 -8.85 11.07
C THR A 181 -29.73 -9.74 9.85
N CYS A 182 -30.66 -10.70 9.75
CA CYS A 182 -30.68 -11.69 8.69
C CYS A 182 -31.38 -11.17 7.42
N THR A 183 -30.97 -11.66 6.26
CA THR A 183 -31.70 -11.43 5.01
C THR A 183 -32.99 -12.25 5.01
N ARG A 184 -34.00 -11.86 4.22
CA ARG A 184 -35.38 -12.39 4.29
C ARG A 184 -35.53 -13.92 4.18
N ALA A 185 -34.49 -14.64 3.74
CA ALA A 185 -34.49 -16.09 3.58
C ALA A 185 -33.86 -16.85 4.76
N PHE A 186 -33.36 -16.14 5.78
CA PHE A 186 -32.66 -16.74 6.92
C PHE A 186 -33.11 -16.12 8.23
N GLU A 187 -33.07 -16.93 9.29
CA GLU A 187 -33.49 -16.59 10.63
C GLU A 187 -32.52 -17.17 11.67
N GLY A 188 -32.80 -16.88 12.95
CA GLY A 188 -31.98 -17.31 14.07
C GLY A 188 -30.85 -16.34 14.43
N LYS A 189 -30.21 -16.58 15.58
CA LYS A 189 -29.24 -15.64 16.18
C LYS A 189 -28.01 -15.36 15.32
N THR A 190 -27.68 -16.27 14.41
CA THR A 190 -26.52 -16.19 13.49
C THR A 190 -26.92 -16.35 12.03
N CYS A 191 -28.21 -16.25 11.67
CA CYS A 191 -28.70 -16.37 10.29
C CYS A 191 -28.37 -17.71 9.60
N LEU A 192 -28.43 -18.82 10.34
CA LEU A 192 -28.15 -20.18 9.84
C LEU A 192 -29.42 -21.01 9.59
N SER A 193 -30.59 -20.55 10.02
CA SER A 193 -31.86 -21.30 9.96
C SER A 193 -32.82 -20.75 8.91
#